data_AF-A0A382Z3G1-F1
#
_entry.id   AF-A0A382Z3G1-F1
#
_cell.length_a   1.000
_cell.length_b   1.000
_cell.length_c   1.000
_cell.angle_alpha   90.00
_cell.angle_beta   90.00
_cell.angle_gamma   90.00
#
_symmetry.space_group_name_H-M   'P 1'
#
loop_
_entity.id
_entity.type
_entity.pdbx_description
1 polymer ?
#
loop_
_entity_poly.entity_id
_entity_poly.type
_entity_poly.pdbx_seq_one_letter_code
_entity_poly.pdbx_strand_id
1 'polypeptide(L)'
;MKKKNFIIVFLFFISFQSEALAYDCNFEKIKPGVTKKELEKINIFAYGPTTSDIFTKPLFVEEICNGDTEGLHNINVMLVFYKDKLIKVNYIHQIPEIPILFQIAKNDYKINFERNKASIEKKQSEFYSTTVNGNSYFYVLLKEGNRQEEYLEIVSDKDISKFEEFLLKIEEAQ
;
A
#
# COMPACT_ATOMS: atom_id res chain seq x y z
N MET A 1 -40.71 12.80 29.94
CA MET A 1 -39.22 12.70 29.99
C MET A 1 -38.83 11.33 29.43
N LYS A 2 -37.74 11.17 28.65
CA LYS A 2 -37.27 9.94 27.94
C LYS A 2 -37.49 9.86 26.40
N LYS A 3 -37.21 10.93 25.63
CA LYS A 3 -36.96 10.82 24.16
C LYS A 3 -35.63 11.42 23.69
N LYS A 4 -34.91 12.16 24.55
CA LYS A 4 -33.69 12.88 24.18
C LYS A 4 -32.39 12.06 24.30
N ASN A 5 -32.40 10.95 25.05
CA ASN A 5 -31.18 10.14 25.28
C ASN A 5 -30.97 9.03 24.24
N PHE A 6 -31.95 8.73 23.38
CA PHE A 6 -31.82 7.67 22.37
C PHE A 6 -31.02 8.11 21.14
N ILE A 7 -31.04 9.40 20.81
CA ILE A 7 -30.36 9.96 19.62
C ILE A 7 -28.84 9.98 19.81
N ILE A 8 -28.35 10.21 21.03
CA ILE A 8 -26.91 10.27 21.34
C ILE A 8 -26.27 8.88 21.27
N VAL A 9 -26.98 7.84 21.73
CA VAL A 9 -26.49 6.45 21.65
C VAL A 9 -26.41 5.99 20.20
N PHE A 10 -27.39 6.34 19.36
CA PHE A 10 -27.39 5.97 17.94
C PHE A 10 -26.27 6.67 17.14
N LEU A 11 -25.95 7.92 17.46
CA LEU A 11 -24.82 8.65 16.87
C LEU A 11 -23.47 8.02 17.24
N PHE A 12 -23.32 7.52 18.48
CA PHE A 12 -22.09 6.88 18.94
C PHE A 12 -21.80 5.56 18.20
N PHE A 13 -22.84 4.79 17.86
CA PHE A 13 -22.71 3.55 17.09
C PHE A 13 -22.41 3.79 15.60
N ILE A 14 -22.91 4.88 15.00
CA ILE A 14 -22.58 5.23 13.60
C ILE A 14 -21.12 5.70 13.48
N SER A 15 -20.58 6.38 14.49
CA SER A 15 -19.17 6.76 14.53
C SER A 15 -18.19 5.60 14.82
N PHE A 16 -18.69 4.43 15.21
CA PHE A 16 -17.87 3.28 15.62
C PHE A 16 -17.80 2.15 14.59
N GLN A 17 -18.30 2.34 13.36
CA GLN A 17 -18.13 1.37 12.27
C GLN A 17 -16.82 1.56 11.50
N SER A 18 -15.74 1.96 12.18
CA SER A 18 -14.40 1.63 11.72
C SER A 18 -14.02 0.28 12.34
N GLU A 19 -14.58 -0.80 11.80
CA GLU A 19 -13.84 -2.06 11.79
C GLU A 19 -12.65 -1.83 10.87
N ALA A 20 -11.65 -1.07 11.37
CA ALA A 20 -10.32 -1.15 10.82
C ALA A 20 -9.96 -2.62 11.01
N LEU A 21 -9.78 -3.34 9.91
CA LEU A 21 -9.06 -4.60 9.92
C LEU A 21 -7.67 -4.25 10.45
N ALA A 22 -7.51 -4.28 11.77
CA ALA A 22 -6.28 -3.95 12.45
C ALA A 22 -5.44 -5.21 12.43
N TYR A 23 -4.94 -5.54 11.24
CA TYR A 23 -3.96 -6.58 11.08
C TYR A 23 -2.70 -6.20 11.86
N ASP A 24 -2.07 -7.15 12.55
CA ASP A 24 -0.78 -6.92 13.22
C ASP A 24 0.35 -6.93 12.18
N CYS A 25 0.34 -5.92 11.31
CA CYS A 25 1.24 -5.74 10.19
C CYS A 25 2.08 -4.50 10.34
N ASN A 26 3.29 -4.52 9.77
CA ASN A 26 4.23 -3.40 9.81
C ASN A 26 4.23 -2.57 8.50
N PHE A 27 3.08 -2.42 7.83
CA PHE A 27 3.00 -1.72 6.53
C PHE A 27 3.52 -0.27 6.62
N GLU A 28 3.20 0.44 7.71
CA GLU A 28 3.60 1.83 7.94
C GLU A 28 5.12 2.04 8.03
N LYS A 29 5.87 0.96 8.30
CA LYS A 29 7.34 0.92 8.35
C LYS A 29 7.97 0.59 6.99
N ILE A 30 7.20 0.10 6.03
CA ILE A 30 7.65 -0.21 4.67
C ILE A 30 7.27 0.96 3.76
N LYS A 31 8.13 1.99 3.72
CA LYS A 31 7.92 3.18 2.90
C LYS A 31 9.24 3.77 2.41
N PRO A 32 9.22 4.58 1.33
CA PRO A 32 10.43 5.19 0.84
C PRO A 32 11.17 6.03 1.91
N GLY A 33 12.50 6.04 1.82
CA GLY A 33 13.41 6.67 2.77
C GLY A 33 13.92 5.72 3.86
N VAL A 34 13.21 4.63 4.15
CA VAL A 34 13.62 3.62 5.15
C VAL A 34 14.84 2.84 4.65
N THR A 35 15.80 2.60 5.53
CA THR A 35 17.01 1.84 5.21
C THR A 35 16.80 0.34 5.34
N LYS A 36 17.62 -0.46 4.64
CA LYS A 36 17.65 -1.93 4.81
C LYS A 36 17.79 -2.35 6.29
N LYS A 37 18.65 -1.66 7.05
CA LYS A 37 18.87 -1.91 8.49
C LYS A 37 17.66 -1.58 9.36
N GLU A 38 16.83 -0.61 8.97
CA GLU A 38 15.58 -0.34 9.66
C GLU A 38 14.52 -1.41 9.38
N LEU A 39 14.49 -1.95 8.16
CA LEU A 39 13.62 -3.07 7.80
C LEU A 39 14.00 -4.39 8.50
N GLU A 40 15.29 -4.60 8.81
CA GLU A 40 15.73 -5.75 9.63
C GLU A 40 15.06 -5.76 11.02
N LYS A 41 14.70 -4.59 11.57
CA LYS A 41 14.01 -4.49 12.88
C LYS A 41 12.59 -5.05 12.84
N ILE A 42 12.04 -5.25 11.64
CA ILE A 42 10.77 -5.92 11.40
C ILE A 42 10.96 -7.23 10.62
N ASN A 43 12.14 -7.86 10.74
CA ASN A 43 12.50 -9.13 10.14
C ASN A 43 12.52 -9.17 8.60
N ILE A 44 12.60 -8.01 7.94
CA ILE A 44 12.72 -7.93 6.48
C ILE A 44 14.20 -7.76 6.11
N PHE A 45 14.82 -8.84 5.64
CA PHE A 45 16.23 -8.85 5.25
C PHE A 45 16.38 -8.62 3.74
N ALA A 46 16.88 -7.44 3.36
CA ALA A 46 17.03 -7.00 1.97
C ALA A 46 18.50 -7.00 1.49
N TYR A 47 19.17 -8.14 1.66
CA TYR A 47 20.52 -8.36 1.15
C TYR A 47 20.47 -8.81 -0.31
N GLY A 48 21.30 -8.19 -1.15
CA GLY A 48 21.30 -8.40 -2.59
C GLY A 48 22.67 -8.21 -3.19
N PRO A 49 22.82 -8.49 -4.49
CA PRO A 49 24.08 -8.29 -5.19
C PRO A 49 24.52 -6.82 -5.10
N THR A 50 25.81 -6.61 -4.88
CA THR A 50 26.43 -5.27 -4.77
C THR A 50 26.85 -4.68 -6.11
N THR A 51 26.57 -5.39 -7.21
CA THR A 51 26.96 -5.04 -8.58
C THR A 51 26.07 -3.98 -9.22
N SER A 52 24.88 -3.73 -8.65
CA SER A 52 23.94 -2.71 -9.06
C SER A 52 23.58 -1.84 -7.87
N ASP A 53 23.48 -0.53 -8.10
CA ASP A 53 22.91 0.38 -7.11
C ASP A 53 21.40 0.13 -6.90
N ILE A 54 20.73 -0.50 -7.87
CA ILE A 54 19.32 -0.89 -7.76
C ILE A 54 19.21 -2.34 -7.34
N PHE A 55 18.40 -2.58 -6.31
CA PHE A 55 18.04 -3.91 -5.83
C PHE A 55 16.54 -4.02 -5.63
N THR A 56 15.93 -5.09 -6.12
CA THR A 56 14.51 -5.39 -5.88
C THR A 56 14.35 -6.58 -4.96
N LYS A 57 13.32 -6.56 -4.11
CA LYS A 57 12.97 -7.68 -3.23
C LYS A 57 11.46 -7.89 -3.26
N PRO A 58 10.99 -9.03 -3.80
CA PRO A 58 9.63 -9.46 -3.56
C PRO A 58 9.47 -9.89 -2.09
N LEU A 59 8.29 -9.65 -1.56
CA LEU A 59 7.84 -10.04 -0.22
C LEU A 59 6.42 -10.56 -0.32
N PHE A 60 6.10 -11.51 0.55
CA PHE A 60 4.73 -11.92 0.83
C PHE A 60 4.24 -11.28 2.14
N VAL A 61 2.93 -11.20 2.32
CA VAL A 61 2.33 -10.59 3.52
C VAL A 61 2.76 -11.29 4.80
N GLU A 62 2.97 -12.60 4.75
CA GLU A 62 3.42 -13.42 5.87
C GLU A 62 4.81 -13.00 6.40
N GLU A 63 5.60 -12.29 5.58
CA GLU A 63 6.87 -11.68 6.01
C GLU A 63 6.68 -10.29 6.66
N ILE A 64 5.51 -9.67 6.50
CA ILE A 64 5.20 -8.30 6.94
C ILE A 64 4.32 -8.31 8.19
N CYS A 65 3.46 -9.32 8.32
CA CYS A 65 2.43 -9.44 9.33
C CYS A 65 2.72 -10.58 10.30
N ASN A 66 2.37 -10.38 11.56
CA ASN A 66 2.36 -11.41 12.58
C ASN A 66 0.93 -11.96 12.75
N GLY A 67 0.82 -13.24 13.07
CA GLY A 67 -0.47 -13.85 13.40
C GLY A 67 -1.32 -14.16 12.17
N ASP A 68 -2.62 -13.88 12.27
CA ASP A 68 -3.60 -14.25 11.26
C ASP A 68 -3.58 -13.27 10.07
N THR A 69 -3.40 -13.83 8.87
CA THR A 69 -3.36 -13.10 7.60
C THR A 69 -4.59 -13.36 6.74
N GLU A 70 -5.66 -13.92 7.33
CA GLU A 70 -6.93 -14.14 6.64
C GLU A 70 -7.43 -12.85 5.97
N GLY A 71 -7.74 -12.95 4.68
CA GLY A 71 -8.13 -11.82 3.83
C GLY A 71 -6.96 -11.03 3.22
N LEU A 72 -5.73 -11.14 3.74
CA LEU A 72 -4.54 -10.55 3.12
C LEU A 72 -3.83 -11.48 2.14
N HIS A 73 -4.33 -12.71 1.99
CA HIS A 73 -3.81 -13.68 1.02
C HIS A 73 -3.80 -13.07 -0.39
N ASN A 74 -2.77 -13.39 -1.17
CA ASN A 74 -2.56 -12.89 -2.54
C ASN A 74 -2.17 -11.41 -2.67
N ILE A 75 -1.80 -10.75 -1.57
CA ILE A 75 -1.06 -9.49 -1.65
C ILE A 75 0.42 -9.81 -1.87
N ASN A 76 0.95 -9.34 -3.00
CA ASN A 76 2.37 -9.39 -3.33
C ASN A 76 2.96 -8.00 -3.13
N VAL A 77 4.15 -7.92 -2.54
CA VAL A 77 4.83 -6.65 -2.29
C VAL A 77 6.19 -6.65 -2.97
N MET A 78 6.46 -5.67 -3.81
CA MET A 78 7.76 -5.45 -4.42
C MET A 78 8.42 -4.23 -3.80
N LEU A 79 9.57 -4.45 -3.18
CA LEU A 79 10.43 -3.38 -2.67
C LEU A 79 11.50 -3.06 -3.71
N VAL A 80 11.76 -1.77 -3.94
CA VAL A 80 12.84 -1.29 -4.81
C VAL A 80 13.74 -0.38 -4.00
N PHE A 81 15.01 -0.74 -3.93
CA PHE A 81 16.04 -0.01 -3.22
C PHE A 81 16.99 0.67 -4.20
N TYR A 82 17.40 1.89 -3.85
CA TYR A 82 18.60 2.51 -4.37
C TYR A 82 19.65 2.54 -3.26
N LYS A 83 20.75 1.82 -3.46
CA LYS A 83 21.79 1.54 -2.47
C LYS A 83 21.20 0.91 -1.21
N ASP A 84 21.16 1.65 -0.11
CA ASP A 84 20.67 1.22 1.19
C ASP A 84 19.23 1.67 1.49
N LYS A 85 18.65 2.56 0.68
CA LYS A 85 17.35 3.18 0.91
C LYS A 85 16.27 2.60 0.04
N LEU A 86 15.13 2.32 0.65
CA LEU A 86 13.88 2.00 -0.04
C LEU A 86 13.43 3.26 -0.80
N ILE A 87 13.18 3.14 -2.10
CA ILE A 87 12.75 4.25 -2.95
C ILE A 87 11.38 4.02 -3.58
N LYS A 88 10.94 2.76 -3.68
CA LYS A 88 9.61 2.41 -4.16
C LYS A 88 9.09 1.15 -3.48
N VAL A 89 7.79 1.16 -3.19
CA VAL A 89 7.01 0.03 -2.69
C VAL A 89 5.82 -0.14 -3.63
N ASN A 90 5.60 -1.35 -4.12
CA ASN A 90 4.45 -1.66 -4.96
C ASN A 90 3.72 -2.88 -4.38
N TYR A 91 2.46 -2.69 -4.04
CA TYR A 91 1.54 -3.72 -3.58
C TYR A 91 0.60 -4.09 -4.72
N ILE A 92 0.40 -5.39 -4.92
CA ILE A 92 -0.58 -5.94 -5.85
C ILE A 92 -1.44 -6.93 -5.08
N HIS A 93 -2.75 -6.72 -5.06
CA HIS A 93 -3.70 -7.63 -4.45
C HIS A 93 -4.63 -8.20 -5.52
N GLN A 94 -4.51 -9.50 -5.75
CA GLN A 94 -5.28 -10.21 -6.76
C GLN A 94 -6.57 -10.77 -6.18
N ILE A 95 -7.69 -10.62 -6.92
CA ILE A 95 -9.01 -11.11 -6.52
C ILE A 95 -9.46 -10.58 -5.14
N PRO A 96 -9.39 -9.25 -4.89
CA PRO A 96 -9.90 -8.68 -3.67
C PRO A 96 -11.42 -8.83 -3.60
N GLU A 97 -11.94 -9.38 -2.50
CA GLU A 97 -13.36 -9.27 -2.16
C GLU A 97 -13.70 -7.85 -1.70
N ILE A 98 -12.73 -7.20 -1.04
CA ILE A 98 -12.79 -5.83 -0.52
C ILE A 98 -11.50 -5.08 -0.88
N PRO A 99 -11.52 -3.74 -1.04
CA PRO A 99 -10.35 -2.96 -1.40
C PRO A 99 -9.40 -2.79 -0.20
N ILE A 100 -8.60 -3.82 0.09
CA ILE A 100 -7.70 -3.88 1.25
C ILE A 100 -6.55 -2.90 1.12
N LEU A 101 -5.91 -2.78 -0.04
CA LEU A 101 -4.81 -1.84 -0.23
C LEU A 101 -5.30 -0.39 -0.08
N PHE A 102 -6.57 -0.10 -0.39
CA PHE A 102 -7.17 1.19 -0.08
C PHE A 102 -7.22 1.42 1.44
N GLN A 103 -7.60 0.39 2.20
CA GLN A 103 -7.60 0.46 3.66
C GLN A 103 -6.18 0.61 4.21
N ILE A 104 -5.19 -0.10 3.66
CA ILE A 104 -3.78 0.04 4.05
C ILE A 104 -3.28 1.46 3.78
N ALA A 105 -3.55 2.00 2.58
CA ALA A 105 -3.21 3.39 2.25
C ALA A 105 -3.79 4.38 3.28
N LYS A 106 -5.05 4.19 3.66
CA LYS A 106 -5.74 5.05 4.62
C LYS A 106 -5.27 4.85 6.06
N ASN A 107 -5.14 3.62 6.51
CA ASN A 107 -4.97 3.30 7.92
C ASN A 107 -3.50 3.27 8.33
N ASP A 108 -2.62 2.73 7.49
CA ASP A 108 -1.19 2.58 7.81
C ASP A 108 -0.39 3.78 7.31
N TYR A 109 -0.67 4.21 6.08
CA TYR A 109 0.04 5.35 5.48
C TYR A 109 -0.65 6.70 5.71
N LYS A 110 -1.83 6.72 6.33
CA LYS A 110 -2.62 7.94 6.63
C LYS A 110 -2.95 8.77 5.38
N ILE A 111 -3.14 8.10 4.25
CA ILE A 111 -3.48 8.72 2.97
C ILE A 111 -4.98 8.82 2.81
N ASN A 112 -5.48 10.04 2.65
CA ASN A 112 -6.90 10.29 2.47
C ASN A 112 -7.22 10.52 0.98
N PHE A 113 -7.39 9.45 0.21
CA PHE A 113 -7.84 9.56 -1.17
C PHE A 113 -9.30 10.02 -1.23
N GLU A 114 -9.55 11.11 -1.96
CA GLU A 114 -10.90 11.56 -2.25
C GLU A 114 -11.56 10.66 -3.30
N ARG A 115 -12.41 9.74 -2.83
CA ARG A 115 -13.04 8.76 -3.73
C ARG A 115 -14.14 9.36 -4.58
N ASN A 116 -14.19 8.95 -5.85
CA ASN A 116 -15.25 9.35 -6.77
C ASN A 116 -16.50 8.49 -6.54
N LYS A 117 -17.52 9.07 -5.89
CA LYS A 117 -18.81 8.40 -5.63
C LYS A 117 -19.47 7.85 -6.90
N ALA A 118 -19.40 8.58 -8.00
CA ALA A 118 -20.01 8.15 -9.26
C ALA A 118 -19.32 6.90 -9.83
N SER A 119 -17.99 6.80 -9.71
CA SER A 119 -17.24 5.59 -10.11
C SER A 119 -17.60 4.39 -9.26
N ILE A 120 -17.76 4.58 -7.94
CA ILE A 120 -18.18 3.53 -7.01
C ILE A 120 -19.58 3.03 -7.37
N GLU A 121 -20.54 3.95 -7.53
CA GLU A 121 -21.94 3.62 -7.85
C GLU A 121 -22.06 2.87 -9.18
N LYS A 122 -21.27 3.26 -10.19
CA LYS A 122 -21.22 2.60 -11.50
C LYS A 122 -20.37 1.34 -11.53
N LYS A 123 -19.80 0.92 -10.38
CA LYS A 123 -18.86 -0.21 -10.27
C LYS A 123 -17.70 -0.13 -11.28
N GLN A 124 -17.22 1.07 -11.55
CA GLN A 124 -16.10 1.32 -12.45
C GLN A 124 -14.77 1.21 -11.70
N SER A 125 -13.69 1.05 -12.49
CA SER A 125 -12.33 1.16 -11.99
C SER A 125 -12.08 2.53 -11.36
N GLU A 126 -11.24 2.55 -10.33
CA GLU A 126 -10.93 3.73 -9.54
C GLU A 126 -9.43 4.02 -9.61
N PHE A 127 -9.07 5.29 -9.75
CA PHE A 127 -7.69 5.75 -9.86
C PHE A 127 -7.52 6.99 -8.98
N TYR A 128 -6.60 6.95 -8.02
CA TYR A 128 -6.34 8.05 -7.12
C TYR A 128 -4.83 8.25 -6.97
N SER A 129 -4.42 9.49 -6.81
CA SER A 129 -3.03 9.81 -6.47
C SER A 129 -2.96 11.01 -5.53
N THR A 130 -1.89 11.05 -4.75
CA THR A 130 -1.56 12.20 -3.91
C THR A 130 -0.08 12.19 -3.56
N THR A 131 0.43 13.31 -3.07
CA THR A 131 1.82 13.46 -2.63
C THR A 131 1.83 13.93 -1.18
N VAL A 132 2.53 13.20 -0.32
CA VAL A 132 2.65 13.52 1.11
C VAL A 132 4.10 13.32 1.54
N ASN A 133 4.68 14.33 2.18
CA ASN A 133 6.04 14.28 2.74
C ASN A 133 7.14 13.85 1.75
N GLY A 134 7.04 14.27 0.49
CA GLY A 134 8.03 13.94 -0.55
C GLY A 134 7.93 12.51 -1.10
N ASN A 135 6.80 11.85 -0.85
CA ASN A 135 6.44 10.59 -1.48
C ASN A 135 5.13 10.73 -2.24
N SER A 136 5.08 10.16 -3.44
CA SER A 136 3.85 10.04 -4.23
C SER A 136 3.22 8.68 -4.01
N TYR A 137 1.91 8.69 -3.83
CA TYR A 137 1.06 7.53 -3.61
C TYR A 137 0.10 7.40 -4.78
N PHE A 138 0.03 6.22 -5.37
CA PHE A 138 -0.85 5.90 -6.48
C PHE A 138 -1.67 4.67 -6.10
N TYR A 139 -2.99 4.81 -6.18
CA TYR A 139 -3.92 3.73 -5.92
C TYR A 139 -4.74 3.45 -7.18
N VAL A 140 -4.88 2.17 -7.50
CA VAL A 140 -5.73 1.69 -8.58
C VAL A 140 -6.58 0.52 -8.11
N LEU A 141 -7.87 0.58 -8.40
CA LEU A 141 -8.77 -0.57 -8.33
C LEU A 141 -9.29 -0.84 -9.73
N LEU A 142 -8.79 -1.89 -10.37
CA LEU A 142 -9.28 -2.35 -11.66
C LEU A 142 -10.48 -3.26 -11.45
N LYS A 143 -11.54 -3.04 -12.25
CA LYS A 143 -12.74 -3.89 -12.27
C LYS A 143 -13.01 -4.36 -13.68
N GLU A 144 -13.02 -5.67 -13.89
CA GLU A 144 -13.35 -6.30 -15.16
C GLU A 144 -14.39 -7.42 -14.92
N GLY A 145 -15.66 -7.11 -15.19
CA GLY A 145 -16.76 -8.01 -14.86
C GLY A 145 -16.82 -8.29 -13.35
N ASN A 146 -16.63 -9.55 -12.96
CA ASN A 146 -16.56 -9.97 -11.56
C ASN A 146 -15.13 -10.01 -11.01
N ARG A 147 -14.11 -9.79 -11.85
CA ARG A 147 -12.71 -9.76 -11.42
C ARG A 147 -12.34 -8.37 -10.96
N GLN A 148 -11.57 -8.33 -9.88
CA GLN A 148 -10.99 -7.11 -9.35
C GLN A 148 -9.49 -7.33 -9.15
N GLU A 149 -8.73 -6.26 -9.27
CA GLU A 149 -7.31 -6.24 -8.92
C GLU A 149 -6.99 -4.86 -8.36
N GLU A 150 -6.22 -4.84 -7.28
CA GLU A 150 -5.91 -3.63 -6.54
C GLU A 150 -4.41 -3.41 -6.53
N TYR A 151 -4.02 -2.16 -6.72
CA TYR A 151 -2.63 -1.73 -6.74
C TYR A 151 -2.45 -0.54 -5.80
N LEU A 152 -1.39 -0.57 -5.02
CA LEU A 152 -0.91 0.58 -4.26
C LEU A 152 0.58 0.73 -4.50
N GLU A 153 0.96 1.85 -5.09
CA GLU A 153 2.35 2.21 -5.32
C GLU A 153 2.73 3.45 -4.51
N ILE A 154 3.90 3.39 -3.88
CA ILE A 154 4.48 4.46 -3.07
C ILE A 154 5.90 4.70 -3.56
N VAL A 155 6.22 5.92 -3.99
CA VAL A 155 7.53 6.25 -4.57
C VAL A 155 8.14 7.47 -3.89
N SER A 156 9.47 7.49 -3.75
CA SER A 156 10.24 8.67 -3.35
C SER A 156 10.29 9.64 -4.53
N ASP A 157 9.72 10.84 -4.38
CA ASP A 157 9.74 11.86 -5.43
C ASP A 157 11.18 12.28 -5.78
N LYS A 158 12.08 12.17 -4.81
CA LYS A 158 13.48 12.57 -4.94
C LYS A 158 14.32 11.54 -5.69
N ASP A 159 14.08 10.26 -5.44
CA ASP A 159 15.02 9.19 -5.82
C ASP A 159 14.47 8.23 -6.88
N ILE A 160 13.17 8.30 -7.23
CA ILE A 160 12.55 7.41 -8.22
C ILE A 160 13.22 7.47 -9.60
N SER A 161 13.74 8.62 -10.01
CA SER A 161 14.45 8.78 -11.29
C SER A 161 15.68 7.87 -11.42
N LYS A 162 16.29 7.45 -10.30
CA LYS A 162 17.40 6.49 -10.31
C LYS A 162 16.96 5.09 -10.74
N PHE A 163 15.73 4.71 -10.40
CA PHE A 163 15.15 3.47 -10.87
C PHE A 163 14.76 3.56 -12.35
N GLU A 164 14.16 4.68 -12.77
CA GLU A 164 13.79 4.92 -14.17
C GLU A 164 15.02 4.91 -15.09
N GLU A 165 16.09 5.61 -14.72
CA GLU A 165 17.39 5.60 -15.42
C GLU A 165 17.98 4.18 -15.53
N PHE A 166 17.77 3.34 -14.50
CA PHE A 166 18.22 1.95 -14.52
C PHE A 166 17.40 1.09 -15.47
N LEU A 167 16.07 1.25 -15.48
CA LEU A 167 15.17 0.54 -16.41
C LEU A 167 15.49 0.90 -17.86
N LEU A 168 15.67 2.18 -18.17
CA LEU A 168 16.03 2.64 -19.52
C LEU A 168 17.31 1.98 -20.04
N LYS A 169 18.35 1.86 -19.19
CA LYS A 169 19.61 1.18 -19.57
C LYS A 169 19.43 -0.31 -19.86
N ILE A 170 18.49 -0.98 -19.18
CA ILE A 170 18.17 -2.38 -19.45
C ILE A 170 17.46 -2.49 -20.80
N GLU A 171 16.49 -1.61 -21.07
CA GLU A 171 15.74 -1.59 -22.33
C GLU A 171 16.64 -1.27 -23.53
N GLU A 172 17.56 -0.31 -23.40
CA GLU A 172 18.53 0.03 -24.46
C GLU A 172 19.57 -1.07 -24.73
N ALA A 173 19.78 -1.99 -23.78
CA ALA A 173 20.73 -3.09 -23.90
C ALA A 173 20.11 -4.37 -24.51
N GLN A 174 18.80 -4.38 -24.76
CA GLN A 174 18.06 -5.48 -25.43
C GLN A 174 18.00 -5.25 -26.94
#